data_AF-A7TS30-F1
#
_entry.id   AF-A7TS30-F1
#
_cell.length_a   1.000
_cell.length_b   1.000
_cell.length_c   1.000
_cell.angle_alpha   90.00
_cell.angle_beta   90.00
_cell.angle_gamma   90.00
#
_symmetry.space_group_name_H-M   'P 1'
#
loop_
_entity.id
_entity.type
_entity.pdbx_description
1 polymer ?
#
loop_
_entity_poly.entity_id
_entity_poly.type
_entity_poly.pdbx_seq_one_letter_code
_entity_poly.pdbx_strand_id
1 'polypeptide(L)'
;MTKSIYFSKFVVTEQVFYRTKHSYALVNLKPLVPGHVLVVPLRKDVIGLSDLTFEESQDYFNTLQLIQNFIYWQYKADSLNIAIQDGPEAGQSVAHLHTHIIPRFKMNNIGDQIYEKLDHWNFEDWNKRREEYLNGGGRDGRRALAKPDDQRMARTEKQMFQEAIELNTQLSKYLQEFPEMKKWVTKETSI
;
A
#
# COMPACT_ATOMS: atom_id res chain seq x y z
N MET A 1 -13.91 -22.52 7.62
CA MET A 1 -14.24 -21.15 7.19
C MET A 1 -12.94 -20.35 7.14
N THR A 2 -12.61 -19.74 6.01
CA THR A 2 -11.45 -18.85 5.91
C THR A 2 -11.66 -17.65 6.82
N LYS A 3 -10.65 -17.32 7.64
CA LYS A 3 -10.71 -16.19 8.58
C LYS A 3 -10.78 -14.87 7.79
N SER A 4 -11.71 -13.97 8.15
CA SER A 4 -11.86 -12.67 7.49
C SER A 4 -10.58 -11.85 7.55
N ILE A 5 -10.26 -11.14 6.46
CA ILE A 5 -9.12 -10.23 6.35
C ILE A 5 -9.61 -8.80 6.55
N TYR A 6 -8.81 -8.01 7.25
CA TYR A 6 -9.18 -6.65 7.64
C TYR A 6 -8.11 -5.66 7.23
N PHE A 7 -8.52 -4.54 6.64
CA PHE A 7 -7.72 -3.35 6.50
C PHE A 7 -8.15 -2.36 7.58
N SER A 8 -7.37 -2.24 8.66
CA SER A 8 -7.79 -1.53 9.87
C SER A 8 -9.12 -2.11 10.40
N LYS A 9 -10.21 -1.34 10.39
CA LYS A 9 -11.55 -1.78 10.78
C LYS A 9 -12.41 -2.33 9.62
N PHE A 10 -11.95 -2.20 8.37
CA PHE A 10 -12.73 -2.58 7.19
C PHE A 10 -12.51 -4.06 6.86
N VAL A 11 -13.58 -4.82 6.65
CA VAL A 11 -13.48 -6.18 6.11
C VAL A 11 -13.18 -6.08 4.62
N VAL A 12 -12.08 -6.71 4.17
CA VAL A 12 -11.59 -6.58 2.79
C VAL A 12 -11.34 -7.92 2.10
N THR A 13 -11.85 -9.02 2.66
CA THR A 13 -11.54 -10.40 2.22
C THR A 13 -11.74 -10.61 0.72
N GLU A 14 -12.80 -10.05 0.15
CA GLU A 14 -13.15 -10.19 -1.28
C GLU A 14 -12.29 -9.32 -2.20
N GLN A 15 -11.58 -8.34 -1.65
CA GLN A 15 -10.72 -7.42 -2.39
C GLN A 15 -9.25 -7.91 -2.42
N VAL A 16 -8.94 -8.97 -1.67
CA VAL A 16 -7.60 -9.56 -1.59
C VAL A 16 -7.38 -10.51 -2.78
N PHE A 17 -6.27 -10.31 -3.49
CA PHE A 17 -5.88 -11.17 -4.63
C PHE A 17 -4.63 -12.01 -4.34
N TYR A 18 -3.89 -11.69 -3.27
CA TYR A 18 -2.72 -12.46 -2.84
C TYR A 18 -2.55 -12.37 -1.33
N ARG A 19 -2.09 -13.46 -0.70
CA ARG A 19 -1.87 -13.53 0.74
C ARG A 19 -0.72 -14.45 1.11
N THR A 20 0.04 -14.04 2.10
CA THR A 20 1.11 -14.81 2.76
C THR A 20 0.78 -15.02 4.24
N LYS A 21 1.79 -15.48 5.00
CA LYS A 21 1.68 -15.68 6.45
C LYS A 21 1.45 -14.38 7.22
N HIS A 22 2.12 -13.29 6.82
CA HIS A 22 2.10 -12.02 7.55
C HIS A 22 1.59 -10.84 6.72
N SER A 23 1.33 -11.01 5.43
CA SER A 23 0.95 -9.91 4.54
C SER A 23 -0.15 -10.33 3.55
N TYR A 24 -0.75 -9.34 2.91
CA TYR A 24 -1.68 -9.54 1.82
C TYR A 24 -1.64 -8.37 0.85
N ALA A 25 -2.10 -8.60 -0.38
CA ALA A 25 -2.26 -7.59 -1.40
C ALA A 25 -3.72 -7.49 -1.82
N LEU A 26 -4.21 -6.26 -1.96
CA LEU A 26 -5.61 -5.97 -2.28
C LEU A 26 -5.74 -4.87 -3.32
N VAL A 27 -6.87 -4.88 -4.03
CA VAL A 27 -7.24 -3.80 -4.95
C VAL A 27 -7.70 -2.54 -4.19
N ASN A 28 -7.42 -1.36 -4.74
CA ASN A 28 -7.70 -0.10 -4.06
C ASN A 28 -9.16 0.37 -4.26
N LEU A 29 -9.86 0.84 -3.22
CA LEU A 29 -11.22 1.39 -3.36
C LEU A 29 -11.27 2.60 -4.29
N LYS A 30 -10.25 3.47 -4.22
CA LYS A 30 -10.12 4.72 -4.98
C LYS A 30 -8.76 4.73 -5.70
N PRO A 31 -8.59 3.92 -6.77
CA PRO A 31 -7.32 3.84 -7.47
C PRO A 31 -6.99 5.19 -8.14
N LEU A 32 -5.71 5.54 -8.17
CA LEU A 32 -5.24 6.75 -8.89
C LEU A 32 -5.19 6.52 -10.40
N VAL A 33 -4.87 5.28 -10.78
CA VAL A 33 -4.73 4.78 -12.14
C VAL A 33 -5.08 3.29 -12.13
N PRO A 34 -5.41 2.68 -13.29
CA PRO A 34 -5.56 1.22 -13.39
C PRO A 34 -4.33 0.49 -12.86
N GLY A 35 -4.55 -0.56 -12.07
CA GLY A 35 -3.47 -1.33 -11.43
C GLY A 35 -2.88 -0.72 -10.16
N HIS A 36 -3.47 0.37 -9.64
CA HIS A 36 -3.14 0.85 -8.30
C HIS A 36 -3.65 -0.15 -7.25
N VAL A 37 -2.72 -0.91 -6.66
CA VAL A 37 -2.97 -1.89 -5.60
C VAL A 37 -2.21 -1.53 -4.32
N LEU A 38 -2.53 -2.23 -3.22
CA LEU A 38 -1.93 -2.04 -1.91
C LEU A 38 -1.29 -3.34 -1.40
N VAL A 39 -0.19 -3.24 -0.66
CA VAL A 39 0.39 -4.34 0.15
C VAL A 39 0.34 -3.95 1.63
N VAL A 40 -0.20 -4.85 2.45
CA VAL A 40 -0.60 -4.57 3.85
C VAL A 40 -0.22 -5.76 4.75
N PRO A 41 0.30 -5.54 5.97
CA PRO A 41 0.48 -6.64 6.93
C PRO A 41 -0.88 -7.16 7.41
N LEU A 42 -0.97 -8.44 7.78
CA LEU A 42 -2.19 -9.06 8.29
C LEU A 42 -2.54 -8.58 9.71
N ARG A 43 -1.53 -8.17 10.48
CA ARG A 43 -1.71 -7.70 11.85
C ARG A 43 -2.17 -6.24 11.86
N LYS A 44 -3.41 -6.03 12.31
CA LYS A 44 -4.15 -4.76 12.20
C LYS A 44 -3.60 -3.57 13.01
N ASP A 45 -2.81 -3.82 14.05
CA ASP A 45 -2.26 -2.78 14.93
C ASP A 45 -0.88 -2.25 14.47
N VAL A 46 -0.38 -2.73 13.33
CA VAL A 46 0.79 -2.16 12.66
C VAL A 46 0.38 -0.85 11.99
N ILE A 47 0.62 0.30 12.62
CA ILE A 47 0.20 1.60 12.06
C ILE A 47 1.26 2.14 11.10
N GLY A 48 2.53 1.98 11.45
CA GLY A 48 3.69 2.43 10.66
C GLY A 48 4.74 1.34 10.47
N LEU A 49 5.79 1.67 9.72
CA LEU A 49 6.84 0.69 9.39
C LEU A 49 7.54 0.12 10.62
N SER A 50 7.76 0.95 11.64
CA SER A 50 8.47 0.52 12.85
C SER A 50 7.66 -0.42 13.74
N ASP A 51 6.37 -0.62 13.45
CA ASP A 51 5.52 -1.48 14.26
C ASP A 51 5.61 -2.96 13.83
N LEU A 52 6.25 -3.24 12.68
CA LEU A 52 6.50 -4.58 12.16
C LEU A 52 7.51 -5.35 13.04
N THR A 53 7.27 -6.64 13.27
CA THR A 53 8.35 -7.53 13.74
C THR A 53 9.36 -7.81 12.63
N PHE A 54 10.50 -8.41 12.97
CA PHE A 54 11.51 -8.80 11.99
C PHE A 54 10.97 -9.77 10.93
N GLU A 55 10.15 -10.74 11.34
CA GLU A 55 9.52 -11.74 10.47
C GLU A 55 8.44 -11.10 9.59
N GLU A 56 7.61 -10.24 10.16
CA GLU A 56 6.59 -9.49 9.42
C GLU A 56 7.25 -8.57 8.39
N SER A 57 8.34 -7.90 8.74
CA SER A 57 9.10 -7.03 7.83
C SER A 57 9.63 -7.79 6.63
N GLN A 58 10.23 -8.97 6.84
CA GLN A 58 10.72 -9.81 5.73
C GLN A 58 9.58 -10.26 4.81
N ASP A 59 8.50 -10.80 5.37
CA ASP A 59 7.35 -11.26 4.58
C ASP A 59 6.67 -10.09 3.85
N TYR A 60 6.57 -8.92 4.49
CA TYR A 60 6.03 -7.69 3.91
C TYR A 60 6.82 -7.22 2.70
N PHE A 61 8.15 -7.09 2.82
CA PHE A 61 8.99 -6.64 1.72
C PHE A 61 9.19 -7.69 0.62
N ASN A 62 9.12 -8.99 0.94
CA ASN A 62 9.08 -10.06 -0.06
C ASN A 62 7.77 -9.99 -0.86
N THR A 63 6.64 -9.83 -0.17
CA THR A 63 5.33 -9.63 -0.81
C THR A 63 5.34 -8.37 -1.68
N LEU A 64 5.88 -7.27 -1.17
CA LEU A 64 5.99 -6.01 -1.93
C LEU A 64 6.78 -6.20 -3.22
N GLN A 65 7.94 -6.85 -3.17
CA GLN A 65 8.76 -7.11 -4.36
C GLN A 65 8.05 -8.01 -5.37
N LEU A 66 7.36 -9.07 -4.92
CA LEU A 66 6.58 -9.93 -5.81
C LEU A 66 5.48 -9.15 -6.52
N ILE A 67 4.67 -8.40 -5.77
CA ILE A 67 3.53 -7.67 -6.32
C ILE A 67 3.99 -6.50 -7.20
N GLN A 68 5.08 -5.83 -6.84
CA GLN A 68 5.70 -4.80 -7.67
C GLN A 68 6.08 -5.36 -9.05
N ASN A 69 6.79 -6.50 -9.11
CA ASN A 69 7.18 -7.12 -10.38
C ASN A 69 5.97 -7.60 -11.19
N PHE A 70 5.00 -8.21 -10.51
CA PHE A 70 3.76 -8.66 -11.15
C PHE A 70 2.97 -7.50 -11.76
N ILE A 71 2.75 -6.41 -11.01
CA ILE A 71 2.00 -5.25 -11.50
C ILE A 71 2.71 -4.56 -12.65
N TYR A 72 4.05 -4.46 -12.59
CA TYR A 72 4.86 -3.96 -13.72
C TYR A 72 4.58 -4.78 -14.99
N TRP A 73 4.66 -6.11 -14.89
CA TRP A 73 4.43 -7.03 -16.01
C TRP A 73 2.98 -7.03 -16.51
N GLN A 74 2.00 -7.04 -15.59
CA GLN A 74 0.58 -7.17 -15.92
C GLN A 74 0.05 -5.95 -16.66
N TYR A 75 0.45 -4.75 -16.22
CA TYR A 75 -0.03 -3.49 -16.78
C TYR A 75 0.90 -2.90 -17.84
N LYS A 76 2.01 -3.59 -18.17
CA LYS A 76 3.04 -3.09 -19.10
C LYS A 76 3.46 -1.66 -18.75
N ALA A 77 3.67 -1.42 -17.45
CA ALA A 77 4.02 -0.11 -16.94
C ALA A 77 5.43 0.28 -17.38
N ASP A 78 5.66 1.56 -17.65
CA ASP A 78 7.01 2.08 -17.92
C ASP A 78 7.82 2.24 -16.63
N SER A 79 7.13 2.46 -15.50
CA SER A 79 7.70 2.67 -14.17
C SER A 79 6.62 2.46 -13.11
N LEU A 80 6.99 2.41 -11.83
CA LEU A 80 6.03 2.36 -10.70
C LEU A 80 6.40 3.41 -9.66
N ASN A 81 5.39 4.05 -9.06
CA ASN A 81 5.58 4.63 -7.72
C ASN A 81 5.29 3.57 -6.68
N ILE A 82 6.24 3.39 -5.76
CA ILE A 82 6.12 2.56 -4.58
C ILE A 82 6.17 3.50 -3.38
N ALA A 83 5.05 3.72 -2.72
CA ALA A 83 4.92 4.77 -1.71
C ALA A 83 4.35 4.24 -0.39
N ILE A 84 5.05 4.53 0.70
CA ILE A 84 4.58 4.31 2.06
C ILE A 84 4.37 5.68 2.69
N GLN A 85 3.14 5.96 3.09
CA GLN A 85 2.79 7.17 3.83
C GLN A 85 2.81 6.80 5.32
N ASP A 86 3.99 6.91 5.95
CA ASP A 86 4.20 6.51 7.35
C ASP A 86 3.81 7.65 8.30
N GLY A 87 2.50 7.74 8.58
CA GLY A 87 1.91 8.73 9.48
C GLY A 87 1.04 9.79 8.78
N PRO A 88 0.18 10.51 9.53
CA PRO A 88 -0.81 11.43 8.98
C PRO A 88 -0.20 12.57 8.16
N GLU A 89 0.91 13.14 8.59
CA GLU A 89 1.59 14.24 7.89
C GLU A 89 2.25 13.79 6.58
N ALA A 90 2.50 12.47 6.43
CA ALA A 90 2.89 11.87 5.15
C ALA A 90 1.67 11.56 4.25
N GLY A 91 0.46 11.84 4.71
CA GLY A 91 -0.79 11.60 3.99
C GLY A 91 -1.50 10.30 4.35
N GLN A 92 -1.10 9.60 5.41
CA GLN A 92 -1.77 8.37 5.84
C GLN A 92 -3.22 8.63 6.26
N SER A 93 -4.17 8.07 5.52
CA SER A 93 -5.61 8.23 5.79
C SER A 93 -6.21 7.05 6.55
N VAL A 94 -5.65 5.85 6.40
CA VAL A 94 -6.04 4.63 7.13
C VAL A 94 -4.93 4.23 8.09
N ALA A 95 -5.24 4.16 9.38
CA ALA A 95 -4.33 3.76 10.45
C ALA A 95 -4.08 2.25 10.42
N HIS A 96 -3.33 1.82 9.41
CA HIS A 96 -2.79 0.48 9.19
C HIS A 96 -1.72 0.64 8.11
N LEU A 97 -0.50 0.14 8.31
CA LEU A 97 0.59 0.26 7.35
C LEU A 97 0.17 -0.27 5.98
N HIS A 98 0.41 0.49 4.92
CA HIS A 98 0.15 0.03 3.56
C HIS A 98 1.13 0.68 2.57
N THR A 99 1.59 -0.11 1.61
CA THR A 99 2.38 0.39 0.49
C THR A 99 1.49 0.50 -0.72
N HIS A 100 1.46 1.69 -1.32
CA HIS A 100 0.86 1.92 -2.62
C HIS A 100 1.80 1.44 -3.73
N ILE A 101 1.28 0.66 -4.66
CA ILE A 101 1.96 0.28 -5.90
C ILE A 101 1.16 0.88 -7.05
N ILE A 102 1.73 1.86 -7.75
CA ILE A 102 1.01 2.70 -8.72
C ILE A 102 1.74 2.64 -10.08
N PRO A 103 1.13 2.02 -11.10
CA PRO A 103 1.64 2.03 -12.47
C PRO A 103 1.81 3.42 -13.06
N ARG A 104 2.96 3.68 -13.70
CA ARG A 104 3.26 4.92 -14.39
C ARG A 104 3.50 4.64 -15.88
N PHE A 105 2.97 5.54 -16.70
CA PHE A 105 3.08 5.49 -18.15
C PHE A 105 3.65 6.80 -18.65
N LYS A 106 4.56 6.74 -19.63
CA LYS A 106 5.30 7.88 -20.18
C LYS A 106 4.38 9.02 -20.62
N MET A 107 3.22 8.69 -21.19
CA MET A 107 2.23 9.66 -21.67
C MET A 107 1.64 10.53 -20.55
N ASN A 108 1.63 10.04 -19.30
CA ASN A 108 1.08 10.73 -18.13
C ASN A 108 2.16 10.98 -17.07
N ASN A 109 3.39 11.26 -17.52
CA ASN A 109 4.49 11.54 -16.62
C ASN A 109 4.39 12.98 -16.08
N ILE A 110 3.90 13.11 -14.86
CA ILE A 110 3.86 14.39 -14.12
C ILE A 110 5.15 14.70 -13.36
N GLY A 111 6.17 13.85 -13.43
CA GLY A 111 7.44 14.06 -12.73
C GLY A 111 7.30 14.15 -11.21
N ASP A 112 8.08 15.06 -10.64
CA ASP A 112 8.45 15.14 -9.22
C ASP A 112 7.76 16.32 -8.50
N GLN A 113 6.49 16.59 -8.83
CA GLN A 113 5.71 17.73 -8.31
C GLN A 113 5.63 17.81 -6.78
N ILE A 114 5.83 16.70 -6.06
CA ILE A 114 5.88 16.73 -4.59
C ILE A 114 7.09 17.53 -4.10
N TYR A 115 8.25 17.41 -4.77
CA TYR A 115 9.45 18.16 -4.42
C TYR A 115 9.25 19.64 -4.70
N GLU A 116 8.69 20.00 -5.86
CA GLU A 116 8.35 21.40 -6.18
C GLU A 116 7.45 22.04 -5.10
N LYS A 117 6.48 21.28 -4.57
CA LYS A 117 5.61 21.76 -3.48
C LYS A 117 6.32 21.87 -2.13
N LEU A 118 7.32 21.03 -1.88
CA LEU A 118 8.11 21.03 -0.63
C LEU A 118 9.26 22.03 -0.68
N ASP A 119 9.74 22.42 -1.86
CA ASP A 119 10.85 23.39 -2.03
C ASP A 119 10.47 24.80 -1.53
N HIS A 120 9.18 25.11 -1.46
CA HIS A 120 8.68 26.35 -0.87
C HIS A 120 8.73 26.37 0.67
N TRP A 121 9.19 25.29 1.30
CA TRP A 121 9.32 25.17 2.75
C TRP A 121 10.62 25.84 3.24
N ASN A 122 10.53 26.67 4.27
CA ASN A 122 11.68 27.37 4.84
C ASN A 122 12.11 26.76 6.19
N PHE A 123 13.40 26.90 6.54
CA PHE A 123 13.96 26.35 7.78
C PHE A 123 13.64 27.20 9.02
N GLU A 124 13.14 28.42 8.86
CA GLU A 124 12.94 29.38 9.97
C GLU A 124 11.84 28.91 10.94
N ASP A 125 10.86 28.16 10.44
CA ASP A 125 9.75 27.63 11.25
C ASP A 125 10.06 26.30 11.98
N TRP A 126 11.29 25.76 11.87
CA TRP A 126 11.62 24.44 12.40
C TRP A 126 11.44 24.30 13.92
N ASN A 127 11.90 25.29 14.68
CA ASN A 127 11.80 25.25 16.15
C ASN A 127 10.34 25.29 16.61
N LYS A 128 9.53 26.15 15.98
CA LYS A 128 8.09 26.23 16.26
C LYS A 128 7.38 24.92 15.93
N ARG A 129 7.65 24.34 14.75
CA ARG A 129 7.08 23.04 14.35
C ARG A 129 7.47 21.91 15.32
N ARG A 130 8.71 21.92 15.82
CA ARG A 130 9.20 20.95 16.80
C ARG A 130 8.52 21.11 18.16
N GLU A 131 8.32 22.34 18.62
CA GLU A 131 7.57 22.61 19.86
C GLU A 131 6.12 22.16 19.74
N GLU A 132 5.44 22.47 18.63
CA GLU A 132 4.08 21.98 18.35
C GLU A 132 4.02 20.44 18.34
N TYR A 133 5.04 19.77 17.79
CA TYR A 133 5.14 18.32 17.81
C TYR A 133 5.21 17.75 19.24
N LEU A 134 6.08 18.32 20.07
CA LEU A 134 6.28 17.86 21.45
C LEU A 134 5.04 18.14 22.31
N ASN A 135 4.44 19.32 22.16
CA ASN A 135 3.25 19.72 22.91
C ASN A 135 1.98 18.96 22.47
N GLY A 136 1.92 18.53 21.21
CA GLY A 136 0.79 17.76 20.65
C GLY A 136 0.80 16.27 20.99
N GLY A 137 1.62 15.80 21.94
CA GLY A 137 1.69 14.38 22.30
C GLY A 137 2.53 13.52 21.35
N GLY A 138 3.40 14.14 20.56
CA GLY A 138 4.41 13.45 19.77
C GLY A 138 3.84 12.43 18.77
N ARG A 139 4.32 11.19 18.83
CA ARG A 139 3.89 10.13 17.90
C ARG A 139 2.47 9.64 18.21
N ASP A 140 2.06 9.63 19.46
CA ASP A 140 0.75 9.10 19.88
C ASP A 140 -0.39 10.07 19.58
N GLY A 141 -0.15 11.38 19.67
CA GLY A 141 -1.13 12.41 19.31
C GLY A 141 -1.47 12.47 17.82
N ARG A 142 -0.62 11.92 16.95
CA ARG A 142 -0.80 11.94 15.49
C ARG A 142 -1.97 11.09 14.99
N ARG A 143 -2.35 10.02 15.70
CA ARG A 143 -3.40 9.09 15.22
C ARG A 143 -4.76 9.77 14.95
N ALA A 144 -5.01 10.94 15.54
CA ALA A 144 -6.24 11.71 15.36
C ALA A 144 -6.24 12.67 14.15
N LEU A 145 -5.11 12.84 13.44
CA LEU A 145 -4.95 13.86 12.39
C LEU A 145 -5.17 13.34 10.96
N ALA A 146 -5.43 12.04 10.79
CA ALA A 146 -5.71 11.47 9.48
C ALA A 146 -7.01 12.07 8.89
N LYS A 147 -6.89 12.80 7.79
CA LYS A 147 -8.05 13.34 7.07
C LYS A 147 -8.55 12.32 6.05
N PRO A 148 -9.87 12.10 5.93
CA PRO A 148 -10.43 11.27 4.87
C PRO A 148 -10.11 11.87 3.50
N ASP A 149 -9.85 11.01 2.52
CA ASP A 149 -9.75 11.41 1.13
C ASP A 149 -11.16 11.46 0.51
N ASP A 150 -11.72 12.67 0.45
CA ASP A 150 -13.11 12.97 0.07
C ASP A 150 -13.31 13.29 -1.41
N GLN A 151 -12.25 13.59 -2.16
CA GLN A 151 -12.37 14.10 -3.54
C GLN A 151 -12.51 13.03 -4.62
N ARG A 152 -12.08 11.79 -4.36
CA ARG A 152 -12.06 10.72 -5.38
C ARG A 152 -13.29 9.82 -5.33
N MET A 153 -13.76 9.41 -6.52
CA MET A 153 -14.90 8.49 -6.68
C MET A 153 -14.52 7.07 -6.27
N ALA A 154 -15.30 6.48 -5.36
CA ALA A 154 -15.15 5.09 -4.96
C ALA A 154 -15.68 4.12 -6.03
N ARG A 155 -15.01 3.00 -6.19
CA ARG A 155 -15.52 1.87 -6.99
C ARG A 155 -16.55 1.08 -6.19
N THR A 156 -17.40 0.34 -6.91
CA THR A 156 -18.34 -0.60 -6.29
C THR A 156 -17.63 -1.86 -5.80
N GLU A 157 -18.18 -2.52 -4.78
CA GLU A 157 -17.66 -3.80 -4.27
C GLU A 157 -17.56 -4.86 -5.36
N LYS A 158 -18.57 -4.95 -6.25
CA LYS A 158 -18.57 -5.87 -7.40
C LYS A 158 -17.39 -5.64 -8.34
N GLN A 159 -17.07 -4.39 -8.64
CA GLN A 159 -15.93 -4.06 -9.50
C GLN A 159 -14.60 -4.46 -8.84
N MET A 160 -14.47 -4.21 -7.54
CA MET A 160 -13.27 -4.58 -6.80
C MET A 160 -13.10 -6.10 -6.69
N PHE A 161 -14.17 -6.82 -6.41
CA PHE A 161 -14.16 -8.28 -6.35
C PHE A 161 -13.75 -8.90 -7.68
N GLN A 162 -14.31 -8.38 -8.78
CA GLN A 162 -13.97 -8.85 -10.12
C GLN A 162 -12.49 -8.60 -10.46
N GLU A 163 -11.97 -7.41 -10.17
CA GLU A 163 -10.55 -7.11 -10.38
C GLU A 163 -9.65 -7.99 -9.49
N ALA A 164 -10.03 -8.27 -8.24
CA ALA A 164 -9.27 -9.15 -7.36
C ALA A 164 -9.16 -10.58 -7.91
N ILE A 165 -10.25 -11.13 -8.45
CA ILE A 165 -10.26 -12.44 -9.13
C ILE A 165 -9.34 -12.42 -10.35
N GLU A 166 -9.43 -11.37 -11.16
CA GLU A 166 -8.62 -11.23 -12.37
C GLU A 166 -7.13 -11.15 -12.02
N LEU A 167 -6.76 -10.30 -11.06
CA LEU A 167 -5.36 -10.17 -10.62
C LEU A 167 -4.84 -11.46 -9.99
N ASN A 168 -5.64 -12.18 -9.21
CA ASN A 168 -5.25 -13.49 -8.67
C ASN A 168 -4.96 -14.50 -9.79
N THR A 169 -5.84 -14.55 -10.79
CA THR A 169 -5.69 -15.42 -11.96
C THR A 169 -4.43 -15.06 -12.76
N GLN A 170 -4.18 -13.76 -12.98
CA GLN A 170 -3.01 -13.30 -13.72
C GLN A 170 -1.71 -13.47 -12.93
N LEU A 171 -1.73 -13.29 -11.61
CA LEU A 171 -0.57 -13.56 -10.76
C LEU A 171 -0.17 -15.03 -10.82
N SER A 172 -1.16 -15.93 -10.84
CA SER A 172 -0.92 -17.37 -10.99
C SER A 172 -0.25 -17.68 -12.34
N LYS A 173 -0.70 -17.05 -13.43
CA LYS A 173 -0.06 -17.17 -14.76
C LYS A 173 1.35 -16.59 -14.77
N TYR A 174 1.55 -15.42 -14.18
CA TYR A 174 2.85 -14.78 -14.03
C TYR A 174 3.85 -15.70 -13.31
N LEU A 175 3.44 -16.33 -12.21
CA LEU A 175 4.30 -17.28 -11.48
C LEU A 175 4.55 -18.60 -12.24
N GLN A 176 3.72 -18.96 -13.21
CA GLN A 176 3.96 -20.09 -14.11
C GLN A 176 4.96 -19.72 -15.21
N GLU A 177 4.84 -18.51 -15.77
CA GLU A 177 5.72 -17.97 -16.81
C GLU A 177 7.12 -17.64 -16.27
N PHE A 178 7.20 -17.17 -15.03
CA PHE A 178 8.44 -16.78 -14.34
C PHE A 178 8.65 -17.58 -13.04
N PRO A 179 9.02 -18.88 -13.12
CA PRO A 179 9.17 -19.73 -11.94
C PRO A 179 10.20 -19.22 -10.92
N GLU A 180 11.21 -18.47 -11.35
CA GLU A 180 12.22 -17.85 -10.49
C GLU A 180 11.64 -16.83 -9.51
N MET A 181 10.49 -16.23 -9.84
CA MET A 181 9.79 -15.29 -8.96
C MET A 181 9.16 -15.98 -7.75
N LYS A 182 9.03 -17.31 -7.78
CA LYS A 182 8.61 -18.11 -6.62
C LYS A 182 9.58 -18.01 -5.44
N LYS A 183 10.80 -17.50 -5.64
CA LYS A 183 11.72 -17.19 -4.52
C LYS A 183 11.12 -16.20 -3.50
N TRP A 184 10.18 -15.36 -3.95
CA TRP A 184 9.47 -14.40 -3.11
C TRP A 184 8.17 -14.95 -2.50
N VAL A 185 7.73 -16.13 -2.96
CA VAL A 185 6.52 -16.80 -2.46
C VAL A 185 6.90 -17.53 -1.18
N THR A 186 6.32 -17.13 -0.05
CA THR A 186 6.58 -17.81 1.23
C THR A 186 5.90 -19.18 1.25
N LYS A 187 6.54 -20.18 1.87
CA LYS A 187 6.09 -21.58 1.84
C LYS A 187 4.68 -21.83 2.42
N GLU A 188 4.08 -20.83 3.07
CA GLU A 188 2.73 -20.88 3.66
C GLU A 188 1.69 -20.05 2.86
N THR A 189 1.95 -19.80 1.57
CA THR A 189 1.00 -19.10 0.70
C THR A 189 -0.23 -19.99 0.47
N SER A 190 -1.40 -19.54 0.94
CA SER A 190 -2.68 -20.13 0.55
C SER A 190 -3.21 -19.34 -0.65
N ILE A 191 -3.33 -20.00 -1.80
CA ILE A 191 -4.01 -19.47 -2.99
C ILE A 191 -5.51 -19.60 -2.76
#